data_AF-A0A1G3XQT2-F1
#
_entry.id   AF-A0A1G3XQT2-F1
#
_cell.length_a   1.000
_cell.length_b   1.000
_cell.length_c   1.000
_cell.angle_alpha   90.00
_cell.angle_beta   90.00
_cell.angle_gamma   90.00
#
_symmetry.space_group_name_H-M   'P 1'
#
loop_
_entity.id
_entity.type
_entity.pdbx_description
1 polymer ?
#
loop_
_entity_poly.entity_id
_entity_poly.type
_entity_poly.pdbx_seq_one_letter_code
_entity_poly.pdbx_strand_id
1 'polypeptide(L)'
;MDPLSEGFVEKTWQQVAEFTPDRANKEMLAMGKNQPDLLAFLMAYTDDLQQEVKELAIYIAFVVYKMFLDSSGKIPKISSKEIMARYNENTRFMESLEGAHEKFIDRVASVQVSKQPYVMKYVLEALMEDAEEDGIDLTEESIGSLFILFKTEIEVLDKRA
;
A
#
# COMPACT_ATOMS: atom_id res chain seq x y z
N MET A 1 3.38 0.51 15.62
CA MET A 1 2.31 0.18 16.59
C MET A 1 2.21 -1.33 16.84
N ASP A 2 1.31 -1.78 17.71
CA ASP A 2 0.88 -3.18 17.73
C ASP A 2 0.22 -3.55 16.38
N PRO A 3 0.28 -4.82 15.95
CA PRO A 3 -0.38 -5.25 14.72
C PRO A 3 -1.88 -4.95 14.73
N LEU A 4 -2.38 -4.31 13.68
CA LEU A 4 -3.82 -4.16 13.45
C LEU A 4 -4.45 -5.54 13.28
N SER A 5 -5.59 -5.78 13.92
CA SER A 5 -6.28 -7.06 13.78
C SER A 5 -6.91 -7.22 12.40
N GLU A 6 -7.06 -8.46 11.93
CA GLU A 6 -7.72 -8.78 10.67
C GLU A 6 -9.12 -8.17 10.56
N GLY A 7 -9.96 -8.36 11.58
CA GLY A 7 -11.30 -7.79 11.59
C GLY A 7 -11.34 -6.25 11.62
N PHE A 8 -10.27 -5.59 12.06
CA PHE A 8 -10.15 -4.13 11.93
C PHE A 8 -9.84 -3.74 10.48
N VAL A 9 -8.85 -4.41 9.87
CA VAL A 9 -8.48 -4.22 8.45
C VAL A 9 -9.69 -4.46 7.54
N GLU A 10 -10.41 -5.56 7.74
CA GLU A 10 -11.63 -5.91 6.99
C GLU A 10 -12.70 -4.82 7.08
N LYS A 11 -13.01 -4.40 8.32
CA LYS A 11 -14.00 -3.36 8.56
C LYS A 11 -13.61 -2.05 7.88
N THR A 12 -12.33 -1.67 7.92
CA THR A 12 -11.89 -0.40 7.34
C THR A 12 -12.02 -0.38 5.83
N TRP A 13 -11.58 -1.42 5.11
CA TRP A 13 -11.69 -1.40 3.65
C TRP A 13 -13.16 -1.45 3.20
N GLN A 14 -14.02 -2.21 3.90
CA GLN A 14 -15.46 -2.25 3.62
C GLN A 14 -16.09 -0.86 3.80
N GLN A 15 -15.73 -0.14 4.86
CA GLN A 15 -16.20 1.22 5.08
C GLN A 15 -15.75 2.18 3.98
N VAL A 16 -14.53 2.03 3.47
CA VAL A 16 -14.03 2.85 2.36
C VAL A 16 -14.77 2.53 1.07
N ALA A 17 -15.09 1.26 0.80
CA ALA A 17 -15.89 0.84 -0.35
C ALA A 17 -17.31 1.45 -0.36
N GLU A 18 -17.86 1.77 0.81
CA GLU A 18 -19.16 2.45 0.96
C GLU A 18 -19.09 3.97 0.78
N PHE A 19 -17.92 4.56 0.49
CA PHE A 19 -17.81 6.01 0.32
C PHE A 19 -18.54 6.49 -0.93
N THR A 20 -19.31 7.57 -0.78
CA THR A 20 -19.79 8.32 -1.94
C THR A 20 -18.62 9.02 -2.64
N PRO A 21 -18.72 9.32 -3.96
CA PRO A 21 -17.67 10.05 -4.67
C PRO A 21 -17.26 11.36 -3.99
N ASP A 22 -18.23 12.14 -3.48
CA ASP A 22 -17.97 13.37 -2.75
C ASP A 22 -17.17 13.13 -1.45
N ARG A 23 -17.48 12.06 -0.73
CA ARG A 23 -16.77 11.69 0.50
C ARG A 23 -15.36 11.23 0.17
N ALA A 24 -15.20 10.35 -0.83
CA ALA A 24 -13.89 9.88 -1.28
C ALA A 24 -12.99 11.05 -1.70
N ASN A 25 -13.52 12.00 -2.48
CA ASN A 25 -12.79 13.20 -2.87
C ASN A 25 -12.35 14.03 -1.66
N LYS A 26 -13.26 14.28 -0.72
CA LYS A 26 -12.96 15.05 0.50
C LYS A 26 -11.86 14.39 1.35
N GLU A 27 -11.92 13.07 1.52
CA GLU A 27 -10.95 12.32 2.30
C GLU A 27 -9.58 12.27 1.60
N MET A 28 -9.55 12.12 0.27
CA MET A 28 -8.32 12.19 -0.51
C MET A 28 -7.65 13.57 -0.42
N LEU A 29 -8.44 14.66 -0.50
CA LEU A 29 -7.92 16.01 -0.27
C LEU A 29 -7.39 16.20 1.15
N ALA A 30 -8.00 15.55 2.14
CA ALA A 30 -7.50 15.57 3.52
C ALA A 30 -6.18 14.81 3.65
N MET A 31 -6.05 13.63 3.03
CA MET A 31 -4.79 12.89 2.94
C MET A 31 -3.69 13.75 2.32
N GLY A 32 -3.93 14.39 1.18
CA GLY A 32 -2.93 15.25 0.53
C GLY A 32 -2.47 16.44 1.38
N LYS A 33 -3.36 17.01 2.21
CA LYS A 33 -2.99 18.08 3.17
C LYS A 33 -2.18 17.54 4.36
N ASN A 34 -2.55 16.36 4.84
CA ASN A 34 -1.97 15.75 6.03
C ASN A 34 -0.64 15.03 5.74
N GLN A 35 -0.49 14.45 4.55
CA GLN A 35 0.66 13.65 4.11
C GLN A 35 1.06 14.02 2.67
N PRO A 36 1.47 15.27 2.41
CA PRO A 36 1.79 15.73 1.05
C PRO A 36 2.93 14.95 0.42
N ASP A 37 3.99 14.65 1.17
CA ASP A 37 5.17 13.94 0.65
C ASP A 37 4.85 12.46 0.35
N LEU A 38 3.98 11.83 1.14
CA LEU A 38 3.52 10.45 0.90
C LEU A 38 2.67 10.38 -0.38
N LEU A 39 1.72 11.31 -0.53
CA LEU A 39 0.91 11.38 -1.75
C LEU A 39 1.78 11.67 -2.97
N ALA A 40 2.74 12.60 -2.87
CA ALA A 40 3.66 12.91 -3.96
C ALA A 40 4.51 11.69 -4.35
N PHE A 41 4.97 10.90 -3.37
CA PHE A 41 5.66 9.64 -3.61
C PHE A 41 4.75 8.63 -4.34
N LEU A 42 3.53 8.39 -3.85
CA LEU A 42 2.57 7.47 -4.48
C LEU A 42 2.27 7.88 -5.93
N MET A 43 2.06 9.18 -6.18
CA MET A 43 1.81 9.70 -7.53
C MET A 43 3.02 9.51 -8.44
N ALA A 44 4.23 9.81 -7.97
CA ALA A 44 5.44 9.70 -8.78
C ALA A 44 5.74 8.25 -9.19
N TYR A 45 5.53 7.30 -8.27
CA TYR A 45 5.84 5.87 -8.50
C TYR A 45 4.73 5.09 -9.18
N THR A 46 3.60 5.74 -9.47
CA THR A 46 2.52 5.16 -10.27
C THR A 46 2.34 5.88 -11.61
N ASP A 47 3.12 6.93 -11.90
CA ASP A 47 2.82 7.83 -13.03
C ASP A 47 2.89 7.13 -14.40
N ASP A 48 3.83 6.21 -14.55
CA ASP A 48 4.02 5.45 -15.79
C ASP A 48 3.09 4.23 -15.94
N LEU A 49 2.28 3.94 -14.92
CA LEU A 49 1.32 2.84 -14.96
C LEU A 49 0.12 3.19 -15.84
N GLN A 50 -0.51 2.15 -16.41
CA GLN A 50 -1.81 2.29 -17.08
C GLN A 50 -2.84 2.91 -16.12
N GLN A 51 -3.81 3.64 -16.68
CA GLN A 51 -4.72 4.45 -15.89
C GLN A 51 -5.46 3.61 -14.84
N GLU A 52 -5.96 2.44 -15.24
CA GLU A 52 -6.70 1.53 -14.39
C GLU A 52 -5.82 1.01 -13.24
N VAL A 53 -4.57 0.63 -13.55
CA VAL A 53 -3.57 0.20 -12.56
C VAL A 53 -3.23 1.33 -11.58
N LYS A 54 -3.07 2.56 -12.10
CA LYS A 54 -2.80 3.75 -11.29
C LYS A 54 -3.97 4.04 -10.36
N GLU A 55 -5.21 3.98 -10.86
CA GLU A 55 -6.42 4.18 -10.06
C GLU A 55 -6.55 3.15 -8.94
N LEU A 56 -6.33 1.86 -9.25
CA LEU A 56 -6.27 0.79 -8.25
C LEU A 56 -5.18 1.06 -7.21
N ALA A 57 -3.98 1.44 -7.65
CA ALA A 57 -2.86 1.65 -6.74
C ALA A 57 -3.12 2.79 -5.76
N ILE A 58 -3.71 3.90 -6.24
CA ILE A 58 -4.10 5.03 -5.39
C ILE A 58 -5.24 4.66 -4.45
N TYR A 59 -6.19 3.82 -4.89
CA TYR A 59 -7.25 3.31 -4.03
C TYR A 59 -6.69 2.46 -2.89
N ILE A 60 -5.84 1.47 -3.19
CA ILE A 60 -5.21 0.62 -2.18
C ILE A 60 -4.40 1.47 -1.19
N ALA A 61 -3.59 2.41 -1.68
CA ALA A 61 -2.81 3.31 -0.81
C ALA A 61 -3.73 4.10 0.14
N PHE A 62 -4.82 4.65 -0.38
CA PHE A 62 -5.77 5.39 0.44
C PHE A 62 -6.42 4.52 1.52
N VAL A 63 -6.78 3.28 1.19
CA VAL A 63 -7.33 2.32 2.17
C VAL A 63 -6.30 2.01 3.26
N VAL A 64 -5.03 1.76 2.89
CA VAL A 64 -3.94 1.54 3.85
C VAL A 64 -3.76 2.76 4.74
N TYR A 65 -3.68 3.96 4.18
CA TYR A 65 -3.61 5.21 4.94
C TYR A 65 -4.78 5.34 5.94
N LYS A 66 -6.00 4.99 5.52
CA LYS A 66 -7.19 4.99 6.38
C LYS A 66 -7.10 4.00 7.54
N MET A 67 -6.55 2.80 7.33
CA MET A 67 -6.33 1.83 8.41
C MET A 67 -5.43 2.39 9.52
N PHE A 68 -4.33 3.04 9.16
CA PHE A 68 -3.44 3.67 10.13
C PHE A 68 -4.05 4.93 10.75
N LEU A 69 -4.79 5.73 9.98
CA LEU A 69 -5.41 6.94 10.49
C LEU A 69 -6.53 6.62 11.48
N ASP A 70 -7.37 5.64 11.19
CA ASP A 70 -8.53 5.31 12.02
C ASP A 70 -8.12 4.55 13.29
N SER A 71 -6.96 3.88 13.29
CA SER A 71 -6.40 3.23 14.47
C SER A 71 -5.66 4.20 15.40
N SER A 72 -4.90 5.14 14.85
CA SER A 72 -4.09 6.12 15.63
C SER A 72 -4.81 7.45 15.91
N GLY A 73 -5.89 7.75 15.18
CA GLY A 73 -6.62 9.02 15.18
C GLY A 73 -5.88 10.19 14.51
N LYS A 74 -4.54 10.16 14.46
CA LYS A 74 -3.71 11.14 13.75
C LYS A 74 -2.35 10.55 13.41
N ILE A 75 -1.91 10.79 12.18
CA ILE A 75 -0.57 10.43 11.71
C ILE A 75 0.27 11.70 11.56
N PRO A 76 1.41 11.84 12.28
CA PRO A 76 2.40 12.88 12.01
C PRO A 76 2.86 12.89 10.56
N LYS A 77 3.19 14.08 10.02
CA LYS A 77 3.73 14.23 8.67
C LYS A 77 4.99 13.38 8.49
N ILE A 78 5.02 12.63 7.40
CA ILE A 78 6.18 11.82 6.99
C ILE A 78 6.94 12.61 5.93
N SER A 79 8.25 12.73 6.08
CA SER A 79 9.08 13.47 5.11
C SER A 79 9.48 12.59 3.92
N SER A 80 9.65 13.22 2.75
CA SER A 80 10.18 12.55 1.55
C SER A 80 11.50 11.82 1.81
N LYS A 81 12.40 12.39 2.64
CA LYS A 81 13.67 11.75 3.01
C LYS A 81 13.45 10.41 3.72
N GLU A 82 12.49 10.34 4.63
CA GLU A 82 12.18 9.11 5.38
C GLU A 82 11.53 8.07 4.47
N ILE A 83 10.61 8.51 3.60
CA ILE A 83 9.95 7.65 2.61
C ILE A 83 11.00 7.03 1.68
N MET A 84 11.88 7.85 1.10
CA MET A 84 12.92 7.39 0.18
C MET A 84 13.97 6.51 0.84
N ALA A 85 14.35 6.81 2.09
CA ALA A 85 15.24 5.93 2.85
C ALA A 85 14.61 4.53 3.01
N ARG A 86 13.31 4.48 3.35
CA ARG A 86 12.60 3.22 3.51
C ARG A 86 12.37 2.50 2.18
N TYR A 87 12.01 3.22 1.12
CA TYR A 87 11.86 2.65 -0.21
C TYR A 87 13.14 1.95 -0.66
N ASN A 88 14.29 2.62 -0.53
CA ASN A 88 15.59 2.05 -0.89
C ASN A 88 15.97 0.83 -0.03
N GLU A 89 15.64 0.83 1.26
CA GLU A 89 15.80 -0.34 2.14
C GLU A 89 14.96 -1.52 1.64
N ASN A 90 13.70 -1.27 1.27
CA ASN A 90 12.79 -2.29 0.77
C ASN A 90 13.22 -2.83 -0.59
N THR A 91 13.62 -1.98 -1.53
CA THR A 91 14.14 -2.41 -2.84
C THR A 91 15.34 -3.35 -2.66
N ARG A 92 16.34 -2.98 -1.85
CA ARG A 92 17.51 -3.83 -1.58
C ARG A 92 17.14 -5.15 -0.92
N PHE A 93 16.16 -5.12 -0.01
CA PHE A 93 15.66 -6.34 0.61
C PHE A 93 15.05 -7.27 -0.45
N MET A 94 14.22 -6.74 -1.35
CA MET A 94 13.61 -7.54 -2.43
C MET A 94 14.64 -8.06 -3.44
N GLU A 95 15.62 -7.22 -3.83
CA GLU A 95 16.76 -7.63 -4.67
C GLU A 95 17.53 -8.80 -4.02
N SER A 96 17.70 -8.79 -2.69
CA SER A 96 18.37 -9.89 -1.98
C SER A 96 17.58 -11.21 -1.97
N LEU A 97 16.29 -11.16 -2.31
CA LEU A 97 15.41 -12.31 -2.46
C LEU A 97 15.30 -12.80 -3.92
N GLU A 98 16.02 -12.20 -4.87
CA GLU A 98 16.04 -12.66 -6.26
C GLU A 98 16.81 -13.99 -6.40
N GLY A 99 16.06 -15.09 -6.44
CA GLY A 99 16.52 -16.41 -6.86
C GLY A 99 15.99 -16.78 -8.25
N ALA A 100 16.71 -17.62 -9.00
CA ALA A 100 16.48 -17.84 -10.43
C ALA A 100 15.19 -18.60 -10.82
N HIS A 101 14.37 -19.09 -9.87
CA HIS A 101 13.33 -20.08 -10.19
C HIS A 101 11.99 -20.00 -9.43
N GLU A 102 11.78 -19.07 -8.49
CA GLU A 102 10.51 -18.99 -7.74
C GLU A 102 9.65 -17.79 -8.16
N LYS A 103 8.32 -17.96 -8.17
CA LYS A 103 7.39 -16.84 -8.40
C LYS A 103 7.54 -15.80 -7.30
N PHE A 104 7.31 -14.54 -7.62
CA PHE A 104 7.44 -13.42 -6.68
C PHE A 104 6.59 -13.63 -5.41
N ILE A 105 5.38 -14.14 -5.58
CA ILE A 105 4.39 -14.33 -4.50
C ILE A 105 4.84 -15.41 -3.51
N ASP A 106 5.32 -16.55 -4.00
CA ASP A 106 5.82 -17.65 -3.16
C ASP A 106 7.00 -17.19 -2.29
N ARG A 107 7.86 -16.33 -2.84
CA ARG A 107 8.97 -15.71 -2.12
C ARG A 107 8.48 -14.81 -1.00
N VAL A 108 7.56 -13.88 -1.30
CA VAL A 108 7.00 -12.96 -0.30
C VAL A 108 6.25 -13.71 0.80
N ALA A 109 5.49 -14.75 0.48
CA ALA A 109 4.76 -15.55 1.47
C ALA A 109 5.69 -16.31 2.44
N SER A 110 6.91 -16.65 2.02
CA SER A 110 7.87 -17.41 2.82
C SER A 110 8.58 -16.59 3.92
N VAL A 111 8.49 -15.26 3.89
CA VAL A 111 9.16 -14.34 4.81
C VAL A 111 8.15 -13.44 5.51
N GLN A 112 8.41 -13.08 6.77
CA GLN A 112 7.60 -12.08 7.47
C GLN A 112 7.92 -10.68 6.91
N VAL A 113 7.24 -10.29 5.83
CA VAL A 113 7.60 -9.08 5.07
C VAL A 113 7.14 -7.78 5.74
N SER A 114 6.26 -7.85 6.74
CA SER A 114 5.80 -6.69 7.49
C SER A 114 5.49 -7.02 8.96
N LYS A 115 5.60 -6.00 9.82
CA LYS A 115 5.07 -6.04 11.19
C LYS A 115 3.54 -5.93 11.25
N GLN A 116 2.92 -5.52 10.15
CA GLN A 116 1.48 -5.38 9.96
C GLN A 116 0.99 -6.47 9.00
N PRO A 117 0.92 -7.74 9.43
CA PRO A 117 0.67 -8.88 8.55
C PRO A 117 -0.70 -8.82 7.88
N TYR A 118 -1.74 -8.36 8.59
CA TYR A 118 -3.09 -8.29 8.03
C TYR A 118 -3.27 -7.15 7.03
N VAL A 119 -2.58 -6.02 7.22
CA VAL A 119 -2.55 -4.94 6.23
C VAL A 119 -1.80 -5.40 4.98
N MET A 120 -0.69 -6.12 5.15
CA MET A 120 0.06 -6.69 4.03
C MET A 120 -0.74 -7.77 3.28
N LYS A 121 -1.48 -8.61 4.01
CA LYS A 121 -2.39 -9.60 3.43
C LYS A 121 -3.44 -8.92 2.55
N TYR A 122 -4.11 -7.88 3.06
CA TYR A 122 -5.07 -7.08 2.27
C TYR A 122 -4.45 -6.53 0.98
N VAL A 123 -3.25 -5.97 1.04
CA VAL A 123 -2.56 -5.45 -0.16
C VAL A 123 -2.31 -6.54 -1.19
N LEU A 124 -1.86 -7.72 -0.74
CA LEU A 124 -1.61 -8.85 -1.63
C LEU A 124 -2.91 -9.37 -2.25
N GLU A 125 -3.96 -9.53 -1.46
CA GLU A 125 -5.29 -9.94 -1.95
C GLU A 125 -5.82 -8.93 -2.96
N ALA A 126 -5.78 -7.63 -2.66
CA ALA A 126 -6.24 -6.59 -3.58
C ALA A 126 -5.45 -6.55 -4.91
N LEU A 127 -4.14 -6.81 -4.89
CA LEU A 127 -3.34 -6.90 -6.11
C LEU A 127 -3.59 -8.18 -6.92
N MET A 128 -4.10 -9.25 -6.30
CA MET A 128 -4.30 -10.55 -6.94
C MET A 128 -5.74 -10.76 -7.41
N GLU A 129 -6.74 -10.38 -6.60
CA GLU A 129 -8.16 -10.52 -6.93
C GLU A 129 -8.50 -9.70 -8.19
N ASP A 130 -8.01 -8.46 -8.28
CA ASP A 130 -8.20 -7.61 -9.47
C ASP A 130 -7.43 -8.13 -10.70
N ALA A 131 -6.48 -9.07 -10.55
CA ALA A 131 -5.77 -9.67 -11.67
C ALA A 131 -6.45 -10.93 -12.23
N GLU A 132 -7.33 -11.59 -11.46
CA GLU A 132 -7.88 -12.92 -11.80
C GLU A 132 -9.35 -12.90 -12.31
N GLU A 133 -10.19 -11.93 -11.92
CA GLU A 133 -11.64 -11.90 -12.26
C GLU A 133 -12.03 -10.87 -13.34
N ASP A 134 -11.58 -11.03 -14.60
CA ASP A 134 -11.85 -10.06 -15.71
C ASP A 134 -11.43 -8.60 -15.37
N GLY A 135 -10.55 -8.45 -14.39
CA GLY A 135 -10.13 -7.17 -13.83
C GLY A 135 -8.97 -6.53 -14.59
N ILE A 136 -8.12 -5.81 -13.86
CA ILE A 136 -7.02 -5.03 -14.41
C ILE A 136 -5.85 -5.97 -14.75
N ASP A 137 -5.32 -5.89 -15.98
CA ASP A 137 -4.18 -6.70 -16.41
C ASP A 137 -2.88 -6.27 -15.70
N LEU A 138 -2.63 -6.86 -14.54
CA LEU A 138 -1.45 -6.64 -13.70
C LEU A 138 -0.36 -7.64 -14.05
N THR A 139 0.71 -7.15 -14.68
CA THR A 139 1.92 -7.96 -14.91
C THR A 139 2.64 -8.28 -13.59
N GLU A 140 3.40 -9.38 -13.56
CA GLU A 140 4.22 -9.73 -12.37
C GLU A 140 5.19 -8.60 -11.97
N GLU A 141 5.70 -7.85 -12.95
CA GLU A 141 6.58 -6.69 -12.72
C GLU A 141 5.84 -5.52 -12.04
N SER A 142 4.61 -5.23 -12.48
CA SER A 142 3.74 -4.23 -11.85
C SER A 142 3.39 -4.63 -10.43
N ILE A 143 3.03 -5.89 -10.21
CA ILE A 143 2.73 -6.43 -8.87
C ILE A 143 3.96 -6.28 -7.96
N GLY A 144 5.15 -6.64 -8.44
CA GLY A 144 6.38 -6.51 -7.66
C GLY A 144 6.70 -5.05 -7.30
N SER A 145 6.52 -4.13 -8.24
CA SER A 145 6.75 -2.70 -8.04
C SER A 145 5.75 -2.09 -7.05
N LEU A 146 4.46 -2.40 -7.21
CA LEU A 146 3.38 -1.96 -6.32
C LEU A 146 3.53 -2.57 -4.93
N PHE A 147 3.98 -3.81 -4.82
CA PHE A 147 4.28 -4.43 -3.53
C PHE A 147 5.35 -3.64 -2.75
N ILE A 148 6.45 -3.25 -3.39
CA ILE A 148 7.50 -2.44 -2.75
C ILE A 148 6.94 -1.07 -2.35
N LEU A 149 6.11 -0.48 -3.20
CA LEU A 149 5.42 0.79 -2.94
C LEU A 149 4.59 0.72 -1.66
N PHE A 150 3.67 -0.24 -1.56
CA PHE A 150 2.78 -0.39 -0.41
C PHE A 150 3.51 -0.87 0.85
N LYS A 151 4.50 -1.76 0.72
CA LYS A 151 5.37 -2.12 1.85
C LYS A 151 6.05 -0.89 2.43
N THR A 152 6.49 0.02 1.58
CA THR A 152 7.10 1.29 2.00
C THR A 152 6.08 2.14 2.75
N GLU A 153 4.89 2.36 2.18
CA GLU A 153 3.79 3.09 2.82
C GLU A 153 3.44 2.52 4.20
N ILE A 154 3.16 1.21 4.26
CA ILE A 154 2.80 0.50 5.49
C ILE A 154 3.84 0.75 6.58
N GLU A 155 5.12 0.63 6.27
CA GLU A 155 6.17 0.73 7.27
C GLU A 155 6.51 2.16 7.70
N VAL A 156 6.30 3.15 6.84
CA VAL A 156 6.44 4.55 7.26
C VAL A 156 5.24 5.00 8.09
N LEU A 157 4.05 4.46 7.83
CA LEU A 157 2.84 4.70 8.63
C LEU A 157 2.91 3.99 9.99
N ASP A 158 3.30 2.71 10.04
CA ASP A 158 3.43 1.90 11.27
C ASP A 158 4.42 2.49 12.29
N LYS A 159 5.45 3.22 11.81
CA LYS A 159 6.41 3.94 12.67
C LYS A 159 5.80 5.17 13.37
N ARG A 160 4.63 5.62 12.94
CA ARG A 160 4.03 6.91 13.33
C ARG A 160 2.66 6.76 14.00
N ALA A 161 1.94 5.70 13.65
CA ALA A 161 0.69 5.29 14.25
C ALA A 161 0.90 4.50 15.54
#